data_AF-A0A822ZUF6-F1
#
_entry.id   AF-A0A822ZUF6-F1
#
_cell.length_a   1.000
_cell.length_b   1.000
_cell.length_c   1.000
_cell.angle_alpha   90.00
_cell.angle_beta   90.00
_cell.angle_gamma   90.00
#
_symmetry.space_group_name_H-M   'P 1'
#
loop_
_entity.id
_entity.type
_entity.pdbx_description
1 polymer ?
#
loop_
_entity_poly.entity_id
_entity_poly.type
_entity_poly.pdbx_seq_one_letter_code
_entity_poly.pdbx_strand_id
1 'polypeptide(L)'
;MLSSQYSKMWSCLWIVILISLSKELIRANSQSILLPGEIGLGSWRSSSCQAPDPALYFRPVIGILTHPAHGASNGPNASNASLITASYVKFVESAGARVIPLIYNEPPEILAEKLSLVNGVLLPGGWAKTGLFYEIVEKVFKHALEKNDSGDHFPVFAICLSFELLTMIISKDVNILERFNALNQASTLQFTENSIIEGTVFQRFSPELLKKLTTDCIVMENHQYGISLERFQKNPSLSSFFRILTTSKDRDGKVYVSTVKSHNYPVSAFQWHPEVTVILIFTCTSIPLYCTCLIYDFN
;
A
#
# COMPACT_ATOMS: atom_id res chain seq x y z
N MET A 1 32.37 43.83 -44.95
CA MET A 1 32.26 42.53 -44.25
C MET A 1 33.56 42.19 -43.51
N LEU A 2 33.90 42.90 -42.43
CA LEU A 2 35.11 42.62 -41.62
C LEU A 2 34.96 43.00 -40.12
N SER A 3 33.78 43.47 -39.68
CA SER A 3 33.53 43.93 -38.30
C SER A 3 32.82 42.89 -37.40
N SER A 4 32.19 41.87 -37.99
CA SER A 4 31.41 40.85 -37.25
C SER A 4 32.24 39.67 -36.71
N GLN A 5 33.45 39.44 -37.23
CA GLN A 5 34.29 38.31 -36.81
C GLN A 5 35.16 38.58 -35.57
N TYR A 6 35.52 39.85 -35.28
CA TYR A 6 36.35 40.18 -34.11
C TYR A 6 35.59 40.14 -32.78
N SER A 7 34.29 40.44 -32.77
CA SER A 7 33.44 40.38 -31.56
C SER A 7 33.24 38.95 -31.04
N LYS A 8 33.13 37.95 -31.95
CA LYS A 8 32.99 36.54 -31.57
C LYS A 8 34.29 35.92 -31.03
N MET A 9 35.45 36.34 -31.54
CA MET A 9 36.75 35.86 -31.05
C MET A 9 37.05 36.32 -29.62
N TRP A 10 36.69 37.56 -29.26
CA TRP A 10 36.89 38.06 -27.91
C TRP A 10 35.94 37.42 -26.90
N SER A 11 34.68 37.17 -27.26
CA SER A 11 33.71 36.52 -26.39
C SER A 11 34.10 35.07 -26.03
N CYS A 12 34.70 34.33 -26.97
CA CYS A 12 35.23 32.99 -26.72
C CYS A 12 36.47 33.00 -25.79
N LEU A 13 37.33 34.01 -25.87
CA LEU A 13 38.49 34.15 -24.97
C LEU A 13 38.07 34.39 -23.52
N TRP A 14 37.03 35.19 -23.28
CA TRP A 14 36.50 35.41 -21.92
C TRP A 14 35.92 34.14 -21.31
N ILE A 15 35.26 33.30 -22.11
CA ILE A 15 34.69 32.02 -21.65
C ILE A 15 35.80 31.03 -21.31
N VAL A 16 36.87 30.94 -22.10
CA VAL A 16 38.00 30.05 -21.81
C VAL A 16 38.80 30.53 -20.59
N ILE A 17 38.96 31.84 -20.40
CA ILE A 17 39.61 32.41 -19.22
C ILE A 17 38.75 32.20 -17.95
N LEU A 18 37.43 32.35 -18.02
CA LEU A 18 36.52 32.04 -16.91
C LEU A 18 36.48 30.55 -16.57
N ILE A 19 36.58 29.66 -17.57
CA ILE A 19 36.69 28.21 -17.35
C ILE A 19 38.08 27.83 -16.80
N SER A 20 39.14 28.57 -17.16
CA SER A 20 40.49 28.34 -16.64
C SER A 20 40.67 28.90 -15.22
N LEU A 21 40.03 30.02 -14.89
CA LEU A 21 40.03 30.61 -13.54
C LEU A 21 39.10 29.87 -12.56
N SER A 22 38.04 29.21 -13.05
CA SER A 22 37.18 28.35 -12.21
C SER A 22 37.79 26.97 -11.92
N LYS A 23 38.81 26.54 -12.67
CA LYS A 23 39.55 25.29 -12.40
C LYS A 23 40.60 25.41 -11.30
N GLU A 24 40.97 26.61 -10.89
CA GLU A 24 41.97 26.87 -9.83
C GLU A 24 41.33 27.17 -8.45
N LEU A 25 40.01 27.00 -8.28
CA LEU A 25 39.35 27.22 -6.99
C LEU A 25 38.41 26.11 -6.52
N ILE A 26 38.69 24.87 -6.92
CA ILE A 26 38.18 23.69 -6.22
C ILE A 26 39.36 22.78 -5.90
N ARG A 27 40.18 23.21 -4.94
CA ARG A 27 40.95 22.25 -4.13
C ARG A 27 39.91 21.53 -3.28
N ALA A 28 39.43 20.40 -3.78
CA ALA A 28 38.64 19.48 -2.98
C ALA A 28 39.48 19.15 -1.75
N ASN A 29 39.07 19.66 -0.60
CA ASN A 29 39.57 19.18 0.67
C ASN A 29 39.14 17.71 0.71
N SER A 30 40.08 16.77 0.57
CA SER A 30 39.81 15.35 0.72
C SER A 30 39.45 15.11 2.18
N GLN A 31 38.19 15.33 2.53
CA GLN A 31 37.66 14.77 3.75
C GLN A 31 37.68 13.26 3.56
N SER A 32 38.57 12.62 4.30
CA SER A 32 38.60 11.17 4.47
C SER A 32 37.18 10.69 4.77
N ILE A 33 36.67 9.80 3.91
CA ILE A 33 35.45 9.05 4.18
C ILE A 33 35.76 8.18 5.39
N LEU A 34 35.30 8.59 6.57
CA LEU A 34 35.35 7.79 7.78
C LEU A 34 34.29 6.70 7.66
N LEU A 35 34.73 5.45 7.62
CA LEU A 35 33.88 4.27 7.78
C LEU A 35 33.23 4.31 9.17
N PRO A 36 32.01 3.73 9.37
CA PRO A 36 31.38 3.67 10.67
C PRO A 36 32.21 2.75 11.59
N GLY A 37 33.15 3.35 12.32
CA GLY A 37 34.13 2.64 13.16
C GLY A 37 35.28 3.51 13.69
N GLU A 38 35.53 4.69 13.14
CA GLU A 38 36.70 5.52 13.50
C GLU A 38 36.37 6.81 14.29
N ILE A 39 35.41 6.77 15.23
CA ILE A 39 35.30 7.82 16.26
C ILE A 39 35.48 7.20 17.63
N GLY A 40 36.50 7.70 18.33
CA GLY A 40 37.04 7.15 19.56
C GLY A 40 36.06 7.04 20.72
N LEU A 41 36.32 6.00 21.51
CA LEU A 41 36.04 5.79 22.93
C LEU A 41 35.20 6.89 23.62
N GLY A 42 33.87 6.73 23.54
CA GLY A 42 32.92 7.61 24.24
C GLY A 42 31.52 7.02 24.27
N SER A 43 31.32 6.01 25.12
CA SER A 43 30.02 5.53 25.65
C SER A 43 28.81 5.54 24.68
N TRP A 44 28.85 4.72 23.62
CA TRP A 44 27.64 4.27 22.95
C TRP A 44 27.26 2.91 23.52
N ARG A 45 26.09 2.83 24.16
CA ARG A 45 25.44 1.54 24.45
C ARG A 45 25.34 0.81 23.12
N SER A 46 26.08 -0.29 22.99
CA SER A 46 26.03 -1.22 21.87
C SER A 46 24.57 -1.62 21.62
N SER A 47 23.90 -0.97 20.66
CA SER A 47 22.71 -1.52 20.04
C SER A 47 23.19 -2.69 19.19
N SER A 48 23.35 -3.86 19.80
CA SER A 48 23.58 -5.08 19.04
C SER A 48 22.38 -5.25 18.12
N CYS A 49 22.60 -5.42 16.82
CA CYS A 49 21.58 -5.96 15.94
C CYS A 49 21.15 -7.31 16.56
N GLN A 50 19.97 -7.36 17.16
CA GLN A 50 19.42 -8.62 17.65
C GLN A 50 19.37 -9.59 16.47
N ALA A 51 19.84 -10.81 16.69
CA ALA A 51 19.68 -11.86 15.70
C ALA A 51 18.19 -11.96 15.33
N PRO A 52 17.86 -12.10 14.04
CA PRO A 52 16.48 -12.23 13.61
C PRO A 52 15.83 -13.41 14.35
N ASP A 53 14.65 -13.20 14.94
CA ASP A 53 13.91 -14.26 15.63
C ASP A 53 13.68 -15.44 14.68
N PRO A 54 14.22 -16.65 14.98
CA PRO A 54 14.10 -17.81 14.10
C PRO A 54 12.66 -18.29 13.89
N ALA A 55 11.70 -17.83 14.70
CA ALA A 55 10.27 -18.09 14.49
C ALA A 55 9.66 -17.24 13.36
N LEU A 56 10.32 -16.15 12.93
CA LEU A 56 9.81 -15.25 11.90
C LEU A 56 10.32 -15.65 10.51
N TYR A 57 9.44 -15.58 9.51
CA TYR A 57 9.82 -15.85 8.13
C TYR A 57 10.27 -14.56 7.41
N PHE A 58 11.57 -14.29 7.37
CA PHE A 58 12.13 -13.04 6.82
C PHE A 58 12.07 -12.89 5.29
N ARG A 59 11.37 -13.77 4.56
CA ARG A 59 11.25 -13.71 3.10
C ARG A 59 9.82 -13.95 2.61
N PRO A 60 8.82 -13.27 3.20
CA PRO A 60 7.41 -13.58 2.98
C PRO A 60 7.04 -13.49 1.50
N VAL A 61 6.13 -14.38 1.10
CA VAL A 61 5.54 -14.43 -0.24
C VAL A 61 4.07 -14.11 -0.11
N ILE A 62 3.62 -13.03 -0.73
CA ILE A 62 2.23 -12.58 -0.66
C ILE A 62 1.54 -12.88 -1.98
N GLY A 63 0.38 -13.54 -1.88
CA GLY A 63 -0.51 -13.74 -3.00
C GLY A 63 -1.27 -12.46 -3.30
N ILE A 64 -1.19 -11.93 -4.52
CA ILE A 64 -2.06 -10.81 -4.94
C ILE A 64 -3.11 -11.35 -5.89
N LEU A 65 -4.39 -11.24 -5.50
CA LEU A 65 -5.49 -11.63 -6.39
C LEU A 65 -5.54 -10.70 -7.59
N THR A 66 -5.51 -11.28 -8.79
CA THR A 66 -5.67 -10.51 -10.03
C THR A 66 -7.12 -10.10 -10.25
N HIS A 67 -7.34 -9.04 -11.01
CA HIS A 67 -8.66 -8.53 -11.34
C HIS A 67 -9.01 -8.81 -12.82
N PRO A 68 -10.29 -8.98 -13.18
CA PRO A 68 -10.70 -9.01 -14.58
C PRO A 68 -10.26 -7.74 -15.33
N ALA A 69 -9.62 -7.91 -16.49
CA ALA A 69 -9.22 -6.78 -17.32
C ALA A 69 -10.45 -6.09 -17.93
N HIS A 70 -10.48 -4.76 -17.90
CA HIS A 70 -11.50 -3.99 -18.61
C HIS A 70 -11.14 -3.91 -20.10
N GLY A 71 -12.02 -4.38 -20.98
CA GLY A 71 -11.95 -4.11 -22.42
C GLY A 71 -10.67 -4.58 -23.12
N ALA A 72 -10.37 -5.88 -23.12
CA ALA A 72 -9.57 -6.40 -24.20
C ALA A 72 -10.37 -6.23 -25.50
N SER A 73 -10.00 -5.23 -26.28
CA SER A 73 -10.53 -4.92 -27.59
C SER A 73 -10.52 -6.16 -28.49
N ASN A 74 -11.71 -6.52 -29.01
CA ASN A 74 -11.94 -7.21 -30.28
C ASN A 74 -11.23 -8.56 -30.51
N GLY A 75 -11.41 -9.53 -29.61
CA GLY A 75 -11.11 -10.93 -29.90
C GLY A 75 -11.89 -11.90 -29.02
N PRO A 76 -12.22 -13.12 -29.48
CA PRO A 76 -12.97 -14.12 -28.70
C PRO A 76 -12.25 -14.58 -27.41
N ASN A 77 -10.98 -14.23 -27.21
CA ASN A 77 -10.16 -14.55 -26.03
C ASN A 77 -10.01 -13.38 -25.02
N ALA A 78 -10.62 -12.22 -25.30
CA ALA A 78 -10.52 -11.01 -24.49
C ALA A 78 -11.27 -11.09 -23.14
N SER A 79 -12.30 -11.92 -23.06
CA SER A 79 -13.22 -12.00 -21.92
C SER A 79 -12.64 -12.69 -20.67
N ASN A 80 -11.49 -13.35 -20.80
CA ASN A 80 -10.81 -14.08 -19.72
C ASN A 80 -9.45 -13.47 -19.31
N ALA A 81 -9.18 -12.24 -19.73
CA ALA A 81 -7.94 -11.57 -19.39
C ALA A 81 -7.90 -11.18 -17.89
N SER A 82 -6.78 -11.49 -17.26
CA SER A 82 -6.50 -11.20 -15.85
C SER A 82 -5.41 -10.12 -15.79
N LEU A 83 -5.59 -9.15 -14.88
CA LEU A 83 -4.71 -7.99 -14.70
C LEU A 83 -4.32 -7.82 -13.24
N ILE A 84 -3.06 -7.48 -12.98
CA ILE A 84 -2.60 -6.96 -11.71
C ILE A 84 -1.99 -5.57 -11.93
N THR A 85 -2.47 -4.58 -11.20
CA THR A 85 -1.89 -3.23 -11.26
C THR A 85 -0.52 -3.26 -10.57
N ALA A 86 0.50 -2.71 -11.22
CA ALA A 86 1.87 -2.68 -10.70
C ALA A 86 1.99 -1.97 -9.33
N SER A 87 1.00 -1.14 -8.98
CA SER A 87 0.89 -0.48 -7.68
C SER A 87 0.91 -1.46 -6.51
N TYR A 88 0.07 -2.49 -6.57
CA TYR A 88 -0.04 -3.49 -5.52
C TYR A 88 1.23 -4.32 -5.40
N VAL A 89 1.87 -4.65 -6.54
CA VAL A 89 3.15 -5.37 -6.57
C VAL A 89 4.22 -4.55 -5.87
N LYS A 90 4.40 -3.28 -6.28
CA LYS A 90 5.39 -2.38 -5.67
C LYS A 90 5.10 -2.11 -4.20
N PHE A 91 3.82 -2.03 -3.81
CA PHE A 91 3.42 -1.86 -2.43
C PHE A 91 3.92 -3.02 -1.56
N VAL A 92 3.69 -4.26 -1.99
CA VAL A 92 4.16 -5.47 -1.29
C VAL A 92 5.69 -5.57 -1.31
N GLU A 93 6.32 -5.35 -2.47
CA GLU A 93 7.79 -5.42 -2.61
C GLU A 93 8.52 -4.35 -1.80
N SER A 94 7.95 -3.14 -1.70
CA SER A 94 8.52 -2.05 -0.89
C SER A 94 8.59 -2.38 0.60
N ALA A 95 7.77 -3.33 1.03
CA ALA A 95 7.83 -3.88 2.37
C ALA A 95 8.62 -5.19 2.45
N GLY A 96 9.49 -5.49 1.48
CA GLY A 96 10.43 -6.62 1.56
C GLY A 96 9.82 -8.00 1.32
N ALA A 97 8.59 -8.07 0.79
CA ALA A 97 7.94 -9.32 0.43
C ALA A 97 8.05 -9.61 -1.07
N ARG A 98 7.96 -10.89 -1.44
CA ARG A 98 7.82 -11.33 -2.84
C ARG A 98 6.35 -11.49 -3.19
N VAL A 99 6.02 -11.41 -4.48
CA VAL A 99 4.64 -11.51 -4.96
C VAL A 99 4.44 -12.76 -5.81
N ILE A 100 3.34 -13.47 -5.56
CA ILE A 100 2.79 -14.45 -6.48
C ILE A 100 1.41 -13.97 -6.96
N PRO A 101 1.13 -13.92 -8.27
CA PRO A 101 -0.21 -13.61 -8.76
C PRO A 101 -1.15 -14.80 -8.54
N LEU A 102 -2.26 -14.55 -7.84
CA LEU A 102 -3.40 -15.46 -7.76
C LEU A 102 -4.35 -15.12 -8.89
N ILE A 103 -4.39 -15.94 -9.95
CA ILE A 103 -5.17 -15.60 -11.14
C ILE A 103 -6.64 -15.95 -10.86
N TYR A 104 -7.54 -14.97 -10.99
CA TYR A 104 -8.91 -15.11 -10.48
C TYR A 104 -9.73 -16.17 -11.23
N ASN A 105 -9.37 -16.47 -12.48
CA ASN A 105 -10.05 -17.44 -13.33
C ASN A 105 -9.23 -18.71 -13.59
N GLU A 106 -8.23 -19.00 -12.76
CA GLU A 106 -7.55 -20.30 -12.77
C GLU A 106 -8.46 -21.42 -12.23
N PRO A 107 -8.18 -22.69 -12.57
CA PRO A 107 -8.84 -23.84 -11.96
C PRO A 107 -8.71 -23.78 -10.42
N PRO A 108 -9.76 -24.19 -9.66
CA PRO A 108 -9.74 -24.15 -8.21
C PRO A 108 -8.55 -24.87 -7.57
N GLU A 109 -8.08 -25.95 -8.19
CA GLU A 109 -6.95 -26.75 -7.72
C GLU A 109 -5.63 -25.97 -7.79
N ILE A 110 -5.43 -25.21 -8.87
CA ILE A 110 -4.24 -24.36 -9.06
C ILE A 110 -4.27 -23.18 -8.09
N LEU A 111 -5.45 -22.58 -7.89
CA LEU A 111 -5.59 -21.50 -6.91
C LEU A 111 -5.29 -22.01 -5.49
N ALA A 112 -5.80 -23.19 -5.13
CA ALA A 112 -5.53 -23.80 -3.82
C ALA A 112 -4.04 -24.12 -3.62
N GLU A 113 -3.37 -24.65 -4.66
CA GLU A 113 -1.91 -24.88 -4.64
C GLU A 113 -1.17 -23.57 -4.38
N LYS A 114 -1.48 -22.49 -5.12
CA LYS A 114 -0.84 -21.19 -4.92
C LYS A 114 -1.10 -20.61 -3.52
N LEU A 115 -2.32 -20.77 -2.99
CA LEU A 115 -2.65 -20.34 -1.64
C LEU A 115 -1.84 -21.08 -0.56
N SER A 116 -1.46 -22.34 -0.81
CA SER A 116 -0.58 -23.10 0.09
C SER A 116 0.87 -22.61 0.10
N LEU A 117 1.30 -21.89 -0.94
CA LEU A 117 2.68 -21.42 -1.11
C LEU A 117 2.92 -19.99 -0.58
N VAL A 118 1.85 -19.25 -0.27
CA VAL A 118 1.93 -17.86 0.18
C VAL A 118 1.73 -17.78 1.70
N ASN A 119 2.29 -16.73 2.30
CA ASN A 119 2.19 -16.44 3.73
C ASN A 119 0.97 -15.57 4.06
N GLY A 120 0.36 -14.93 3.06
CA GLY A 120 -0.81 -14.08 3.21
C GLY A 120 -1.29 -13.58 1.86
N VAL A 121 -2.37 -12.83 1.85
CA VAL A 121 -2.99 -12.35 0.61
C VAL A 121 -3.32 -10.86 0.63
N LEU A 122 -3.15 -10.23 -0.52
CA LEU A 122 -3.69 -8.90 -0.83
C LEU A 122 -4.82 -9.05 -1.84
N LEU A 123 -5.99 -8.52 -1.47
CA LEU A 123 -7.18 -8.46 -2.30
C LEU A 123 -7.33 -7.00 -2.80
N PRO A 124 -7.15 -6.74 -4.12
CA PRO A 124 -7.01 -5.38 -4.63
C PRO A 124 -8.36 -4.67 -4.79
N GLY A 125 -8.29 -3.36 -5.08
CA GLY A 125 -9.40 -2.61 -5.63
C GLY A 125 -9.75 -3.02 -7.07
N GLY A 126 -10.82 -2.46 -7.63
CA GLY A 126 -11.27 -2.77 -8.99
C GLY A 126 -12.73 -2.36 -9.23
N TRP A 127 -13.37 -3.01 -10.21
CA TRP A 127 -14.75 -2.71 -10.61
C TRP A 127 -15.70 -3.91 -10.54
N ALA A 128 -15.19 -5.15 -10.64
CA ALA A 128 -16.03 -6.35 -10.70
C ALA A 128 -16.62 -6.74 -9.33
N LYS A 129 -17.84 -6.30 -9.05
CA LYS A 129 -18.55 -6.57 -7.78
C LYS A 129 -19.31 -7.89 -7.72
N THR A 130 -19.49 -8.55 -8.87
CA THR A 130 -20.35 -9.73 -9.01
C THR A 130 -19.69 -10.77 -9.90
N GLY A 131 -20.29 -11.97 -9.97
CA GLY A 131 -19.81 -13.07 -10.80
C GLY A 131 -18.53 -13.71 -10.25
N LEU A 132 -17.72 -14.27 -11.15
CA LEU A 132 -16.58 -15.10 -10.78
C LEU A 132 -15.58 -14.42 -9.83
N PHE A 133 -15.30 -13.12 -10.02
CA PHE A 133 -14.37 -12.41 -9.13
C PHE A 133 -14.89 -12.35 -7.68
N TYR A 134 -16.19 -12.09 -7.50
CA TYR A 134 -16.82 -12.12 -6.17
C TYR A 134 -16.67 -13.49 -5.51
N GLU A 135 -17.01 -14.56 -6.24
CA GLU A 135 -16.94 -15.94 -5.74
C GLU A 135 -15.50 -16.32 -5.34
N ILE A 136 -14.51 -15.83 -6.08
CA ILE A 136 -13.11 -16.12 -5.82
C ILE A 136 -12.58 -15.33 -4.63
N VAL A 137 -12.98 -14.07 -4.47
CA VAL A 137 -12.72 -13.29 -3.25
C VAL A 137 -13.30 -14.01 -2.03
N GLU A 138 -14.54 -14.50 -2.12
CA GLU A 138 -15.16 -15.27 -1.05
C GLU A 138 -14.38 -16.56 -0.74
N LYS A 139 -13.97 -17.33 -1.76
CA LYS A 139 -13.16 -18.55 -1.58
C LYS A 139 -11.80 -18.27 -0.93
N VAL A 140 -11.07 -17.27 -1.42
CA VAL A 140 -9.75 -16.88 -0.87
C VAL A 140 -9.90 -16.40 0.57
N PHE A 141 -10.91 -15.58 0.84
CA PHE A 141 -11.19 -15.09 2.19
C PHE A 141 -11.55 -16.23 3.14
N LYS A 142 -12.42 -17.15 2.72
CA LYS A 142 -12.78 -18.33 3.51
C LYS A 142 -11.56 -19.20 3.81
N HIS A 143 -10.71 -19.45 2.81
CA HIS A 143 -9.47 -20.21 2.98
C HIS A 143 -8.55 -19.54 4.02
N ALA A 144 -8.42 -18.21 3.97
CA ALA A 144 -7.64 -17.48 4.96
C ALA A 144 -8.19 -17.64 6.38
N LEU A 145 -9.52 -17.58 6.57
CA LEU A 145 -10.12 -17.83 7.87
C LEU A 145 -9.87 -19.26 8.36
N GLU A 146 -10.06 -20.26 7.49
CA GLU A 146 -9.81 -21.68 7.80
C GLU A 146 -8.34 -21.92 8.23
N LYS A 147 -7.37 -21.27 7.59
CA LYS A 147 -5.95 -21.32 8.00
C LYS A 147 -5.74 -20.74 9.39
N ASN A 148 -6.31 -19.55 9.67
CA ASN A 148 -6.20 -18.93 10.99
C ASN A 148 -6.90 -19.74 12.08
N ASP A 149 -8.06 -20.34 11.80
CA ASP A 149 -8.77 -21.23 12.72
C ASP A 149 -7.95 -22.47 13.07
N SER A 150 -7.10 -22.94 12.15
CA SER A 150 -6.15 -24.03 12.38
C SER A 150 -4.88 -23.61 13.13
N GLY A 151 -4.75 -22.33 13.48
CA GLY A 151 -3.59 -21.76 14.16
C GLY A 151 -2.44 -21.34 13.22
N ASP A 152 -2.64 -21.38 11.90
CA ASP A 152 -1.69 -20.88 10.91
C ASP A 152 -1.98 -19.40 10.63
N HIS A 153 -1.10 -18.52 11.11
CA HIS A 153 -1.25 -17.07 10.97
C HIS A 153 -1.27 -16.67 9.49
N PHE A 154 -2.45 -16.33 8.96
CA PHE A 154 -2.64 -16.07 7.54
C PHE A 154 -3.32 -14.71 7.29
N PRO A 155 -2.53 -13.64 7.14
CA PRO A 155 -3.04 -12.28 6.99
C PRO A 155 -3.74 -11.99 5.65
N VAL A 156 -4.78 -11.17 5.74
CA VAL A 156 -5.54 -10.66 4.58
C VAL A 156 -5.54 -9.15 4.59
N PHE A 157 -5.12 -8.57 3.46
CA PHE A 157 -5.12 -7.13 3.23
C PHE A 157 -6.08 -6.78 2.10
N ALA A 158 -7.24 -6.20 2.41
CA ALA A 158 -8.28 -5.91 1.43
C ALA A 158 -8.40 -4.42 1.13
N ILE A 159 -8.34 -4.03 -0.15
CA ILE A 159 -8.29 -2.63 -0.58
C ILE A 159 -9.50 -2.29 -1.47
N CYS A 160 -10.11 -1.13 -1.22
CA CYS A 160 -11.20 -0.51 -1.97
C CYS A 160 -12.32 -1.52 -2.29
N LEU A 161 -12.47 -1.93 -3.56
CA LEU A 161 -13.44 -2.95 -3.97
C LEU A 161 -13.42 -4.19 -3.08
N SER A 162 -12.24 -4.70 -2.71
CA SER A 162 -12.21 -5.92 -1.90
C SER A 162 -12.71 -5.68 -0.47
N PHE A 163 -12.55 -4.49 0.10
CA PHE A 163 -13.20 -4.15 1.37
C PHE A 163 -14.73 -4.11 1.23
N GLU A 164 -15.24 -3.55 0.12
CA GLU A 164 -16.66 -3.58 -0.20
C GLU A 164 -17.19 -5.03 -0.31
N LEU A 165 -16.44 -5.91 -0.96
CA LEU A 165 -16.80 -7.32 -1.10
C LEU A 165 -16.76 -8.07 0.23
N LEU A 166 -15.73 -7.88 1.06
CA LEU A 166 -15.69 -8.48 2.39
C LEU A 166 -16.88 -8.02 3.24
N THR A 167 -17.26 -6.75 3.11
CA THR A 167 -18.44 -6.19 3.78
C THR A 167 -19.71 -6.93 3.34
N MET A 168 -19.92 -7.15 2.05
CA MET A 168 -21.04 -7.93 1.52
C MET A 168 -21.01 -9.40 1.97
N ILE A 169 -19.85 -10.06 1.90
CA ILE A 169 -19.67 -11.47 2.27
C ILE A 169 -19.97 -11.70 3.75
N ILE A 170 -19.38 -10.90 4.65
CA ILE A 170 -19.55 -11.06 6.10
C ILE A 170 -20.97 -10.72 6.54
N SER A 171 -21.55 -9.63 5.99
CA SER A 171 -22.93 -9.24 6.30
C SER A 171 -23.97 -10.19 5.69
N LYS A 172 -23.60 -10.96 4.66
CA LYS A 172 -24.53 -11.73 3.80
C LYS A 172 -25.60 -10.85 3.16
N ASP A 173 -25.25 -9.59 2.87
CA ASP A 173 -26.14 -8.61 2.27
C ASP A 173 -25.45 -7.90 1.09
N VAL A 174 -25.91 -8.21 -0.12
CA VAL A 174 -25.38 -7.61 -1.36
C VAL A 174 -25.76 -6.14 -1.54
N ASN A 175 -26.70 -5.62 -0.74
CA ASN A 175 -27.21 -4.24 -0.79
C ASN A 175 -26.75 -3.40 0.41
N ILE A 176 -25.83 -3.91 1.24
CA ILE A 176 -25.35 -3.22 2.44
C ILE A 176 -24.67 -1.88 2.12
N LEU A 177 -24.02 -1.80 0.96
CA LEU A 177 -23.24 -0.64 0.52
C LEU A 177 -24.14 0.54 0.13
N GLU A 178 -23.59 1.74 0.27
CA GLU A 178 -24.22 3.00 -0.09
C GLU A 178 -23.35 3.76 -1.09
N ARG A 179 -23.95 4.69 -1.82
CA ARG A 179 -23.21 5.59 -2.71
C ARG A 179 -22.54 6.72 -1.92
N PHE A 180 -21.33 7.06 -2.37
CA PHE A 180 -20.50 8.17 -1.87
C PHE A 180 -19.82 8.87 -3.06
N ASN A 181 -19.61 10.18 -2.93
CA ASN A 181 -18.96 11.02 -3.94
C ASN A 181 -17.44 11.13 -3.67
N ALA A 182 -16.71 10.02 -3.86
CA ALA A 182 -15.31 9.88 -3.48
C ALA A 182 -14.40 9.34 -4.61
N LEU A 183 -14.76 9.63 -5.86
CA LEU A 183 -13.90 9.32 -7.00
C LEU A 183 -12.73 10.31 -7.10
N ASN A 184 -11.52 9.77 -7.33
CA ASN A 184 -10.28 10.53 -7.52
C ASN A 184 -10.15 11.72 -6.56
N GLN A 185 -10.21 11.44 -5.26
CA GLN A 185 -10.22 12.44 -4.20
C GLN A 185 -9.04 12.23 -3.27
N ALA A 186 -8.23 13.28 -3.08
CA ALA A 186 -7.30 13.35 -1.95
C ALA A 186 -8.09 13.71 -0.67
N SER A 187 -7.93 12.93 0.38
CA SER A 187 -8.70 13.03 1.63
C SER A 187 -7.82 12.85 2.88
N THR A 188 -8.45 12.94 4.05
CA THR A 188 -7.88 12.69 5.38
C THR A 188 -8.55 11.47 6.02
N LEU A 189 -7.89 10.89 7.02
CA LEU A 189 -8.42 9.84 7.88
C LEU A 189 -8.75 10.39 9.26
N GLN A 190 -10.00 10.23 9.66
CA GLN A 190 -10.48 10.59 10.99
C GLN A 190 -10.48 9.33 11.86
N PHE A 191 -9.53 9.23 12.78
CA PHE A 191 -9.46 8.13 13.74
C PHE A 191 -10.68 8.15 14.66
N THR A 192 -11.23 6.97 14.95
CA THR A 192 -12.34 6.86 15.89
C THR A 192 -11.89 7.21 17.31
N GLU A 193 -12.81 7.76 18.10
CA GLU A 193 -12.58 8.00 19.53
C GLU A 193 -12.19 6.67 20.21
N ASN A 194 -11.11 6.67 20.98
CA ASN A 194 -10.53 5.47 21.61
C ASN A 194 -10.01 4.41 20.64
N SER A 195 -9.66 4.77 19.39
CA SER A 195 -8.98 3.84 18.48
C SER A 195 -7.68 3.32 19.09
N ILE A 196 -7.65 2.01 19.34
CA ILE A 196 -6.44 1.33 19.83
C ILE A 196 -5.52 1.13 18.61
N ILE A 197 -4.48 1.94 18.53
CA ILE A 197 -3.48 1.86 17.45
C ILE A 197 -2.62 0.60 17.56
N GLU A 198 -2.39 0.12 18.79
CA GLU A 198 -1.61 -1.09 19.05
C GLU A 198 -2.21 -2.33 18.37
N GLY A 199 -1.34 -3.12 17.77
CA GLY A 199 -1.68 -4.29 16.97
C GLY A 199 -2.31 -3.96 15.62
N THR A 200 -2.41 -2.69 15.22
CA THR A 200 -2.94 -2.31 13.91
C THR A 200 -1.82 -1.92 12.95
N VAL A 201 -2.17 -1.81 11.67
CA VAL A 201 -1.29 -1.29 10.61
C VAL A 201 -0.71 0.11 10.94
N PHE A 202 -1.39 0.88 11.80
CA PHE A 202 -0.98 2.21 12.22
C PHE A 202 0.03 2.21 13.38
N GLN A 203 0.27 1.06 14.04
CA GLN A 203 1.15 0.97 15.22
C GLN A 203 2.57 1.48 14.95
N ARG A 204 3.07 1.25 13.73
CA ARG A 204 4.44 1.64 13.34
C ARG A 204 4.53 3.03 12.74
N PHE A 205 3.42 3.75 12.63
CA PHE A 205 3.42 5.08 12.03
C PHE A 205 3.96 6.07 13.06
N SER A 206 4.82 6.99 12.61
CA SER A 206 5.31 8.05 13.48
C SER A 206 4.15 8.93 13.94
N PRO A 207 4.23 9.55 15.14
CA PRO A 207 3.20 10.49 15.59
C PRO A 207 2.96 11.64 14.59
N GLU A 208 4.01 12.07 13.89
CA GLU A 208 3.89 13.09 12.83
C GLU A 208 3.07 12.58 11.64
N LEU A 209 3.32 11.34 11.18
CA LEU A 209 2.58 10.76 10.08
C LEU A 209 1.11 10.53 10.47
N LEU A 210 0.85 10.03 11.68
CA LEU A 210 -0.51 9.89 12.21
C LEU A 210 -1.25 11.23 12.21
N LYS A 211 -0.58 12.31 12.65
CA LYS A 211 -1.14 13.65 12.60
C LYS A 211 -1.44 14.09 11.16
N LYS A 212 -0.50 13.91 10.24
CA LYS A 212 -0.66 14.26 8.82
C LYS A 212 -1.78 13.49 8.15
N LEU A 213 -2.00 12.22 8.49
CA LEU A 213 -3.14 11.46 7.97
C LEU A 213 -4.48 12.11 8.33
N THR A 214 -4.58 12.77 9.49
CA THR A 214 -5.80 13.45 9.94
C THR A 214 -5.93 14.89 9.45
N THR A 215 -4.81 15.58 9.18
CA THR A 215 -4.83 17.01 8.80
C THR A 215 -4.61 17.28 7.33
N ASP A 216 -3.82 16.44 6.65
CA ASP A 216 -3.34 16.70 5.29
C ASP A 216 -4.03 15.74 4.31
N CYS A 217 -4.37 16.22 3.11
CA CYS A 217 -5.01 15.41 2.08
C CYS A 217 -4.02 14.46 1.39
N ILE A 218 -3.48 13.48 2.13
CA ILE A 218 -2.45 12.52 1.67
C ILE A 218 -3.00 11.11 1.42
N VAL A 219 -4.30 10.90 1.62
CA VAL A 219 -4.99 9.63 1.39
C VAL A 219 -5.73 9.67 0.05
N MET A 220 -5.50 8.69 -0.81
CA MET A 220 -6.18 8.60 -2.11
C MET A 220 -7.47 7.77 -2.00
N GLU A 221 -8.60 8.42 -2.27
CA GLU A 221 -9.91 7.79 -2.40
C GLU A 221 -10.28 7.67 -3.89
N ASN A 222 -10.79 6.52 -4.30
CA ASN A 222 -11.28 6.33 -5.66
C ASN A 222 -12.41 5.30 -5.71
N HIS A 223 -13.53 5.61 -5.07
CA HIS A 223 -14.68 4.70 -4.99
C HIS A 223 -16.01 5.46 -5.14
N GLN A 224 -17.03 4.74 -5.61
CA GLN A 224 -18.41 5.24 -5.69
C GLN A 224 -19.32 4.64 -4.62
N TYR A 225 -18.82 3.63 -3.93
CA TYR A 225 -19.56 2.88 -2.92
C TYR A 225 -18.70 2.69 -1.68
N GLY A 226 -19.36 2.51 -0.55
CA GLY A 226 -18.74 2.24 0.74
C GLY A 226 -19.83 1.90 1.75
N ILE A 227 -19.50 1.96 3.03
CA ILE A 227 -20.46 1.70 4.11
C ILE A 227 -20.43 2.82 5.15
N SER A 228 -21.60 3.35 5.49
CA SER A 228 -21.72 4.32 6.59
C SER A 228 -21.46 3.65 7.94
N LEU A 229 -21.08 4.46 8.94
CA LEU A 229 -20.92 3.99 10.32
C LEU A 229 -22.23 3.37 10.83
N GLU A 230 -23.35 4.01 10.54
CA GLU A 230 -24.67 3.58 10.99
C GLU A 230 -25.00 2.17 10.46
N ARG A 231 -24.86 1.93 9.15
CA ARG A 231 -25.12 0.61 8.57
C ARG A 231 -24.14 -0.44 9.06
N PHE A 232 -22.86 -0.07 9.19
CA PHE A 232 -21.82 -0.97 9.70
C PHE A 232 -22.12 -1.42 11.12
N GLN A 233 -22.41 -0.48 12.02
CA GLN A 233 -22.66 -0.75 13.44
C GLN A 233 -23.99 -1.46 13.67
N LYS A 234 -25.02 -1.17 12.87
CA LYS A 234 -26.32 -1.86 12.95
C LYS A 234 -26.27 -3.30 12.46
N ASN A 235 -25.26 -3.70 11.69
CA ASN A 235 -25.09 -5.08 11.24
C ASN A 235 -24.27 -5.88 12.28
N PRO A 236 -24.87 -6.87 12.97
CA PRO A 236 -24.16 -7.64 14.00
C PRO A 236 -22.97 -8.45 13.46
N SER A 237 -23.04 -8.97 12.24
CA SER A 237 -21.95 -9.74 11.63
C SER A 237 -20.72 -8.86 11.37
N LEU A 238 -20.92 -7.65 10.86
CA LEU A 238 -19.81 -6.72 10.61
C LEU A 238 -19.20 -6.19 11.91
N SER A 239 -20.03 -5.71 12.84
CA SER A 239 -19.56 -5.15 14.10
C SER A 239 -18.89 -6.19 15.02
N SER A 240 -19.30 -7.46 14.95
CA SER A 240 -18.65 -8.55 15.68
C SER A 240 -17.38 -9.06 15.00
N PHE A 241 -17.25 -8.93 13.67
CA PHE A 241 -16.05 -9.35 12.95
C PHE A 241 -14.96 -8.27 12.95
N PHE A 242 -15.35 -7.01 12.79
CA PHE A 242 -14.46 -5.88 12.58
C PHE A 242 -14.63 -4.78 13.61
N ARG A 243 -13.51 -4.13 13.94
CA ARG A 243 -13.46 -2.82 14.60
C ARG A 243 -13.14 -1.73 13.58
N ILE A 244 -13.87 -0.62 13.65
CA ILE A 244 -13.57 0.58 12.87
C ILE A 244 -12.37 1.31 13.49
N LEU A 245 -11.35 1.57 12.67
CA LEU A 245 -10.17 2.35 13.07
C LEU A 245 -10.28 3.80 12.61
N THR A 246 -10.70 4.01 11.37
CA THR A 246 -10.81 5.34 10.78
C THR A 246 -12.07 5.48 9.94
N THR A 247 -12.47 6.73 9.75
CA THR A 247 -13.53 7.17 8.85
C THR A 247 -12.98 8.22 7.88
N SER A 248 -13.69 8.46 6.78
CA SER A 248 -13.38 9.50 5.80
C SER A 248 -14.68 10.19 5.38
N LYS A 249 -14.56 11.33 4.71
CA LYS A 249 -15.68 12.12 4.20
C LYS A 249 -15.61 12.21 2.69
N ASP A 250 -16.74 11.99 2.04
CA ASP A 250 -16.85 12.25 0.60
C ASP A 250 -16.95 13.76 0.33
N ARG A 251 -17.00 14.15 -0.95
CA ARG A 251 -17.08 15.56 -1.37
C ARG A 251 -18.34 16.27 -0.90
N ASP A 252 -19.39 15.53 -0.58
CA ASP A 252 -20.67 16.06 -0.09
C ASP A 252 -20.71 16.10 1.46
N GLY A 253 -19.60 15.73 2.12
CA GLY A 253 -19.45 15.69 3.57
C GLY A 253 -20.03 14.44 4.23
N LYS A 254 -20.50 13.46 3.45
CA LYS A 254 -21.05 12.20 3.95
C LYS A 254 -19.92 11.33 4.49
N VAL A 255 -20.08 10.84 5.72
CA VAL A 255 -19.06 10.04 6.42
C VAL A 255 -19.23 8.55 6.11
N TYR A 256 -18.11 7.87 5.82
CA TYR A 256 -18.05 6.42 5.66
C TYR A 256 -16.87 5.80 6.40
N VAL A 257 -16.95 4.49 6.63
CA VAL A 257 -15.88 3.69 7.23
C VAL A 257 -14.72 3.60 6.23
N SER A 258 -13.51 3.99 6.64
CA SER A 258 -12.34 4.02 5.74
C SER A 258 -11.30 2.96 6.06
N THR A 259 -11.12 2.58 7.34
CA THR A 259 -10.21 1.49 7.72
C THR A 259 -10.82 0.67 8.84
N VAL A 260 -10.74 -0.66 8.71
CA VAL A 260 -11.15 -1.63 9.74
C VAL A 260 -10.07 -2.67 9.98
N LYS A 261 -10.06 -3.24 11.18
CA LYS A 261 -9.27 -4.42 11.53
C LYS A 261 -10.19 -5.46 12.17
N SER A 262 -10.00 -6.75 11.86
CA SER A 262 -10.76 -7.82 12.52
C SER A 262 -10.37 -7.93 13.99
N HIS A 263 -11.34 -8.32 14.83
CA HIS A 263 -11.10 -8.57 16.25
C HIS A 263 -10.26 -9.83 16.48
N ASN A 264 -10.52 -10.88 15.71
CA ASN A 264 -9.98 -12.23 15.98
C ASN A 264 -9.05 -12.77 14.89
N TYR A 265 -9.06 -12.16 13.70
CA TYR A 265 -8.23 -12.60 12.56
C TYR A 265 -7.24 -11.52 12.15
N PRO A 266 -6.09 -11.87 11.53
CA PRO A 266 -5.17 -10.90 10.93
C PRO A 266 -5.72 -10.33 9.61
N VAL A 267 -6.93 -9.78 9.65
CA VAL A 267 -7.62 -9.19 8.49
C VAL A 267 -7.69 -7.69 8.69
N SER A 268 -7.10 -6.93 7.76
CA SER A 268 -7.20 -5.48 7.70
C SER A 268 -7.79 -5.06 6.36
N ALA A 269 -8.71 -4.10 6.39
CA ALA A 269 -9.38 -3.65 5.17
C ALA A 269 -9.49 -2.12 5.10
N PHE A 270 -9.34 -1.60 3.89
CA PHE A 270 -9.14 -0.18 3.58
C PHE A 270 -10.07 0.20 2.44
N GLN A 271 -10.84 1.27 2.61
CA GLN A 271 -11.64 1.84 1.52
C GLN A 271 -10.78 2.69 0.57
N TRP A 272 -9.70 3.25 1.09
CA TRP A 272 -8.72 4.08 0.38
C TRP A 272 -7.57 3.25 -0.21
N HIS A 273 -6.73 3.88 -1.02
CA HIS A 273 -5.66 3.24 -1.80
C HIS A 273 -4.25 3.53 -1.25
N PRO A 274 -3.75 2.82 -0.22
CA PRO A 274 -2.42 3.02 0.34
C PRO A 274 -1.27 2.76 -0.65
N GLU A 275 -1.50 1.90 -1.64
CA GLU A 275 -0.52 1.54 -2.67
C GLU A 275 -0.17 2.70 -3.61
N VAL A 276 -1.07 3.68 -3.76
CA VAL A 276 -0.86 4.84 -4.64
C VAL A 276 0.19 5.77 -4.03
N THR A 277 0.16 5.98 -2.72
CA THR A 277 1.14 6.81 -2.02
C THR A 277 2.54 6.24 -2.16
N VAL A 278 2.70 4.92 -2.11
CA VAL A 278 4.00 4.26 -2.30
C VAL A 278 4.54 4.46 -3.71
N ILE A 279 3.72 4.31 -4.76
CA ILE A 279 4.20 4.61 -6.12
C ILE A 279 4.64 6.06 -6.26
N LEU A 280 3.84 7.00 -5.74
CA LEU A 280 4.16 8.42 -5.84
C LEU A 280 5.53 8.72 -5.24
N ILE A 281 5.89 8.09 -4.11
CA ILE A 281 7.23 8.17 -3.50
C ILE A 281 8.32 7.60 -4.42
N PHE A 282 8.09 6.47 -5.09
CA PHE A 282 9.08 5.90 -6.02
C PHE A 282 9.20 6.70 -7.34
N THR A 283 8.18 7.45 -7.73
CA THR A 283 8.20 8.27 -8.96
C THR A 283 8.59 9.73 -8.72
N CYS A 284 8.50 10.21 -7.48
CA CYS A 284 8.80 11.59 -7.09
C CYS A 284 9.96 11.57 -6.08
N THR A 285 11.18 11.85 -6.56
CA THR A 285 12.45 11.79 -5.80
C THR A 285 12.58 12.83 -4.67
N SER A 286 11.47 13.39 -4.18
CA SER A 286 11.44 14.56 -3.30
C SER A 286 10.69 14.34 -1.98
N ILE A 287 10.20 13.12 -1.69
CA ILE A 287 9.48 12.81 -0.46
C ILE A 287 10.35 11.86 0.42
N PRO A 288 10.61 12.20 1.70
CA PRO A 288 11.50 11.42 2.55
C PRO A 288 10.95 10.01 2.84
N LEU A 289 11.87 9.04 2.86
CA LEU A 289 11.67 7.61 3.08
C LEU A 289 11.02 7.30 4.43
N TYR A 290 9.82 6.73 4.41
CA TYR A 290 9.26 5.95 5.53
C TYR A 290 8.45 4.77 4.96
N CYS A 291 9.14 3.69 4.57
CA CYS A 291 8.50 2.43 4.20
C CYS A 291 9.22 1.28 4.90
N THR A 292 8.67 0.85 6.04
CA THR A 292 9.06 -0.40 6.72
C THR A 292 7.88 -1.05 7.46
N CYS A 293 6.63 -0.69 7.12
CA CYS A 293 5.48 -0.97 8.00
C CYS A 293 4.77 -2.32 7.76
N LEU A 294 4.83 -2.94 6.57
CA LEU A 294 4.00 -4.14 6.30
C LEU A 294 4.62 -5.48 6.75
N ILE A 295 5.93 -5.54 7.04
CA ILE A 295 6.63 -6.82 7.31
C ILE A 295 6.01 -7.61 8.48
N TYR A 296 5.37 -6.95 9.44
CA TYR A 296 4.88 -7.59 10.66
C TYR A 296 3.38 -7.90 10.66
N ASP A 297 2.59 -7.34 9.73
CA ASP A 297 1.24 -7.88 9.51
C ASP A 297 1.31 -9.20 8.74
N PHE A 298 2.45 -9.50 8.09
CA PHE A 298 2.68 -10.70 7.28
C PHE A 298 3.47 -11.82 7.98
N ASN A 299 3.85 -11.63 9.24
CA ASN A 299 4.69 -12.55 10.02
C ASN A 299 4.05 -12.94 11.35
#